data_AF-A0A317JJP6-F1
#
_entry.id   AF-A0A317JJP6-F1
#
_cell.length_a   1.000
_cell.length_b   1.000
_cell.length_c   1.000
_cell.angle_alpha   90.00
_cell.angle_beta   90.00
_cell.angle_gamma   90.00
#
_symmetry.space_group_name_H-M   'P 1'
#
loop_
_entity.id
_entity.type
_entity.pdbx_description
1 polymer ?
#
loop_
_entity_poly.entity_id
_entity_poly.type
_entity_poly.pdbx_seq_one_letter_code
_entity_poly.pdbx_strand_id
1 'polypeptide(L)'
;MPLPVPTPSTGTSALADETIQANINTPIQFTGQLATNAGNNPQAAVTPTGGTVITTSNGGTLKVIDPNKLTFEYTPGPNFRGEDSATVYLVQNGGKTTSATIRIQVDNSLVTLKPAIAVRGTGCITCHASIGSNIVTDFGFGDPYFFGGPTLAPTDHTSIYSDESTDPSWKYLSQLGPQVIVPVAPTTSLAKVKAPSLAAYLRGVLAGSSIPSVRNSTVTEVSSVYIGAPTADRIRQVGFLNPPETFKYAPDYNQPKLDPNLSSFSQGGTTVYQNNGSSPMVCSGDIIIDGILVLNRPIISSQTGCRIYVTQSVFLYGPITFSGGNPSNENLQIVSARSINLGLGTNTCSAPNIGANSLTYRLQVEDRRKFYFTRGEPQKTVQQKLDDIVADANVVGMNSLVDAACEPQFGRSVSFDRLILNAPIVFSRYQGGFTGSVIAEVALMSLNTFVFQFDEIFSSQPVLPLLRQEDYLMIKQ
;
A
#
# COMPACT_ATOMS: atom_id res chain seq x y z
N MET A 1 -19.74 -18.98 -63.66
CA MET A 1 -19.37 -18.89 -62.23
C MET A 1 -18.42 -17.71 -62.08
N PRO A 2 -18.70 -16.72 -61.22
CA PRO A 2 -17.70 -15.72 -60.88
C PRO A 2 -16.62 -16.41 -60.03
N LEU A 3 -15.36 -16.12 -60.33
CA LEU A 3 -14.23 -16.53 -59.47
C LEU A 3 -14.42 -15.92 -58.06
N PRO A 4 -14.01 -16.61 -56.98
CA PRO A 4 -14.09 -16.04 -55.65
C PRO A 4 -13.15 -14.82 -55.59
N VAL A 5 -13.70 -13.68 -55.20
CA VAL A 5 -12.90 -12.53 -54.77
C VAL A 5 -12.14 -12.96 -53.51
N PRO A 6 -10.80 -12.86 -53.44
CA PRO A 6 -10.10 -13.13 -52.21
C PRO A 6 -10.53 -12.08 -51.18
N THR A 7 -11.16 -12.54 -50.10
CA THR A 7 -11.40 -11.72 -48.92
C THR A 7 -10.04 -11.30 -48.37
N PRO A 8 -9.77 -10.01 -48.17
CA PRO A 8 -8.50 -9.61 -47.59
C PRO A 8 -8.53 -10.05 -46.12
N SER A 9 -7.61 -10.95 -45.72
CA SER A 9 -7.38 -11.25 -44.31
C SER A 9 -6.69 -10.04 -43.66
N THR A 10 -7.45 -9.01 -43.32
CA THR A 10 -6.94 -7.80 -42.65
C THR A 10 -7.00 -7.93 -41.14
N GLY A 11 -6.52 -9.03 -40.59
CA GLY A 11 -6.19 -9.06 -39.18
C GLY A 11 -4.72 -8.67 -39.02
N THR A 12 -4.46 -7.53 -38.39
CA THR A 12 -3.11 -7.19 -37.92
C THR A 12 -2.95 -7.73 -36.51
N SER A 13 -1.94 -8.57 -36.27
CA SER A 13 -1.52 -8.89 -34.91
C SER A 13 -0.96 -7.64 -34.21
N ALA A 14 -1.21 -7.49 -32.93
CA ALA A 14 -0.65 -6.41 -32.13
C ALA A 14 0.05 -7.01 -30.91
N LEU A 15 1.18 -6.44 -30.48
CA LEU A 15 1.71 -6.75 -29.15
C LEU A 15 0.76 -6.18 -28.09
N ALA A 16 0.59 -6.90 -27.00
CA ALA A 16 -0.13 -6.41 -25.83
C ALA A 16 0.84 -5.60 -24.94
N ASP A 17 0.31 -4.58 -24.27
CA ASP A 17 1.00 -3.98 -23.12
C ASP A 17 1.12 -5.04 -22.01
N GLU A 18 2.26 -5.06 -21.33
CA GLU A 18 2.55 -6.06 -20.30
C GLU A 18 3.07 -5.43 -19.03
N THR A 19 2.87 -6.12 -17.91
CA THR A 19 3.52 -5.81 -16.64
C THR A 19 4.24 -7.05 -16.13
N ILE A 20 5.56 -6.97 -15.94
CA ILE A 20 6.38 -8.05 -15.40
C ILE A 20 6.95 -7.67 -14.04
N GLN A 21 7.23 -8.67 -13.20
CA GLN A 21 7.92 -8.49 -11.92
C GLN A 21 9.39 -8.88 -12.09
N ALA A 22 10.29 -8.06 -11.58
CA ALA A 22 11.71 -8.36 -11.56
C ALA A 22 12.28 -8.16 -10.15
N ASN A 23 13.32 -8.93 -9.83
CA ASN A 23 14.10 -8.67 -8.63
C ASN A 23 15.18 -7.62 -8.93
N ILE A 24 15.50 -6.78 -7.96
CA ILE A 24 16.60 -5.81 -8.08
C ILE A 24 17.90 -6.48 -8.50
N ASN A 25 18.67 -5.81 -9.37
CA ASN A 25 19.97 -6.27 -9.85
C ASN A 25 19.97 -7.69 -10.48
N THR A 26 18.80 -8.25 -10.77
CA THR A 26 18.66 -9.62 -11.24
C THR A 26 18.01 -9.60 -12.61
N PRO A 27 18.71 -10.05 -13.66
CA PRO A 27 18.09 -10.20 -14.97
C PRO A 27 16.93 -11.19 -14.94
N ILE A 28 15.85 -10.88 -15.67
CA ILE A 28 14.71 -11.78 -15.86
C ILE A 28 14.44 -11.95 -17.35
N GLN A 29 14.14 -13.19 -17.75
CA GLN A 29 13.63 -13.48 -19.09
C GLN A 29 12.12 -13.72 -19.05
N PHE A 30 11.43 -13.22 -20.06
CA PHE A 30 9.98 -13.38 -20.20
C PHE A 30 9.58 -13.42 -21.68
N THR A 31 8.35 -13.84 -21.94
CA THR A 31 7.78 -13.95 -23.29
C THR A 31 6.58 -13.03 -23.44
N GLY A 32 6.67 -12.12 -24.40
CA GLY A 32 5.61 -11.17 -24.72
C GLY A 32 4.37 -11.84 -25.33
N GLN A 33 3.21 -11.22 -25.10
CA GLN A 33 1.89 -11.65 -25.55
C GLN A 33 1.42 -10.82 -26.74
N LEU A 34 0.65 -11.48 -27.61
CA LEU A 34 -0.06 -10.82 -28.71
C LEU A 34 -1.48 -10.49 -28.26
N ALA A 35 -1.89 -9.24 -28.43
CA ALA A 35 -3.25 -8.75 -28.14
C ALA A 35 -4.30 -9.33 -29.12
N THR A 36 -3.89 -9.63 -30.35
CA THR A 36 -4.74 -10.26 -31.38
C THR A 36 -3.90 -11.21 -32.22
N ASN A 37 -4.43 -12.41 -32.49
CA ASN A 37 -3.78 -13.41 -33.36
C ASN A 37 -4.57 -13.57 -34.66
N ALA A 38 -4.09 -12.96 -35.73
CA ALA A 38 -4.65 -13.10 -37.06
C ALA A 38 -3.72 -13.92 -37.97
N GLY A 39 -3.68 -15.24 -37.76
CA GLY A 39 -2.85 -16.14 -38.56
C GLY A 39 -1.37 -16.14 -38.16
N ASN A 40 -0.72 -17.25 -38.46
CA ASN A 40 0.46 -17.73 -37.73
C ASN A 40 1.74 -16.88 -37.88
N ASN A 41 2.45 -16.82 -36.74
CA ASN A 41 3.84 -16.43 -36.46
C ASN A 41 4.13 -14.94 -36.10
N PRO A 42 4.69 -14.64 -34.91
CA PRO A 42 5.28 -13.33 -34.61
C PRO A 42 6.47 -13.09 -35.54
N GLN A 43 6.59 -11.87 -36.06
CA GLN A 43 7.47 -11.65 -37.23
C GLN A 43 8.78 -10.93 -36.91
N ALA A 44 8.83 -10.11 -35.87
CA ALA A 44 10.02 -9.76 -35.10
C ALA A 44 9.64 -8.66 -34.10
N ALA A 45 10.03 -8.81 -32.83
CA ALA A 45 10.14 -7.69 -31.91
C ALA A 45 11.43 -6.90 -32.19
N VAL A 46 11.32 -5.59 -32.38
CA VAL A 46 12.46 -4.68 -32.57
C VAL A 46 12.35 -3.47 -31.66
N THR A 47 13.49 -2.81 -31.46
CA THR A 47 13.55 -1.50 -30.80
C THR A 47 13.11 -0.37 -31.75
N PRO A 48 12.76 0.83 -31.24
CA PRO A 48 12.42 1.97 -32.10
C PRO A 48 13.52 2.35 -33.11
N THR A 49 14.78 1.98 -32.86
CA THR A 49 15.93 2.21 -33.75
C THR A 49 16.35 0.98 -34.56
N GLY A 50 15.60 -0.13 -34.49
CA GLY A 50 15.89 -1.37 -35.22
C GLY A 50 16.98 -2.25 -34.61
N GLY A 51 17.57 -1.86 -33.47
CA GLY A 51 18.45 -2.70 -32.66
C GLY A 51 17.69 -3.78 -31.87
N THR A 52 18.41 -4.54 -31.04
CA THR A 52 17.87 -5.56 -30.11
C THR A 52 17.99 -5.18 -28.64
N VAL A 53 18.48 -3.99 -28.31
CA VAL A 53 18.70 -3.54 -26.93
C VAL A 53 18.07 -2.16 -26.73
N ILE A 54 17.21 -2.04 -25.71
CA ILE A 54 16.50 -0.82 -25.33
C ILE A 54 17.01 -0.40 -23.97
N THR A 55 17.44 0.85 -23.83
CA THR A 55 17.56 1.46 -22.51
C THR A 55 16.16 1.81 -22.03
N THR A 56 15.78 1.27 -20.89
CA THR A 56 14.46 1.50 -20.31
C THR A 56 14.40 2.90 -19.67
N SER A 57 13.20 3.35 -19.31
CA SER A 57 12.96 4.70 -18.80
C SER A 57 13.75 5.03 -17.53
N ASN A 58 14.15 4.02 -16.74
CA ASN A 58 14.93 4.19 -15.53
C ASN A 58 16.32 3.53 -15.58
N GLY A 59 16.93 3.48 -16.77
CA GLY A 59 18.35 3.10 -16.93
C GLY A 59 18.63 1.61 -16.80
N GLY A 60 17.59 0.77 -16.80
CA GLY A 60 17.70 -0.65 -17.09
C GLY A 60 17.91 -0.91 -18.58
N THR A 61 18.00 -2.20 -18.91
CA THR A 61 18.22 -2.66 -20.28
C THR A 61 17.21 -3.76 -20.61
N LEU A 62 16.41 -3.57 -21.65
CA LEU A 62 15.55 -4.59 -22.21
C LEU A 62 16.15 -5.09 -23.53
N LYS A 63 16.57 -6.36 -23.56
CA LYS A 63 17.16 -7.02 -24.72
C LYS A 63 16.15 -7.97 -25.36
N VAL A 64 15.97 -7.88 -26.67
CA VAL A 64 15.25 -8.88 -27.46
C VAL A 64 16.18 -10.08 -27.65
N ILE A 65 15.82 -11.21 -27.05
CA ILE A 65 16.58 -12.47 -27.11
C ILE A 65 16.17 -13.28 -28.33
N ASP A 66 14.87 -13.40 -28.57
CA ASP A 66 14.31 -14.07 -29.74
C ASP A 66 13.14 -13.23 -30.29
N PRO A 67 13.37 -12.44 -31.35
CA PRO A 67 12.35 -11.58 -31.95
C PRO A 67 11.13 -12.36 -32.45
N ASN A 68 11.30 -13.61 -32.90
CA ASN A 68 10.23 -14.43 -33.48
C ASN A 68 9.41 -15.15 -32.42
N LYS A 69 10.00 -15.39 -31.25
CA LYS A 69 9.30 -15.93 -30.07
C LYS A 69 8.89 -14.85 -29.07
N LEU A 70 9.11 -13.57 -29.38
CA LEU A 70 8.87 -12.46 -28.47
C LEU A 70 9.53 -12.68 -27.10
N THR A 71 10.73 -13.25 -27.09
CA THR A 71 11.47 -13.50 -25.84
C THR A 71 12.37 -12.32 -25.56
N PHE A 72 12.26 -11.78 -24.34
CA PHE A 72 13.01 -10.63 -23.88
C PHE A 72 13.78 -10.96 -22.61
N GLU A 73 14.86 -10.24 -22.39
CA GLU A 73 15.63 -10.23 -21.15
C GLU A 73 15.67 -8.80 -20.63
N TYR A 74 15.15 -8.59 -19.44
CA TYR A 74 15.26 -7.32 -18.74
C TYR A 74 16.35 -7.40 -17.68
N THR A 75 17.27 -6.45 -17.68
CA THR A 75 18.25 -6.22 -16.61
C THR A 75 17.94 -4.87 -15.95
N PRO A 76 17.59 -4.85 -14.65
CA PRO A 76 17.37 -3.59 -13.94
C PRO A 76 18.59 -2.68 -13.98
N GLY A 77 18.37 -1.37 -13.96
CA GLY A 77 19.44 -0.41 -13.68
C GLY A 77 20.09 -0.75 -12.32
N PRO A 78 21.39 -0.50 -12.13
CA PRO A 78 22.05 -0.81 -10.87
C PRO A 78 21.34 -0.18 -9.68
N ASN A 79 20.88 -1.03 -8.76
CA ASN A 79 20.10 -0.70 -7.57
C ASN A 79 18.76 0.01 -7.84
N PHE A 80 18.24 -0.06 -9.07
CA PHE A 80 16.94 0.48 -9.42
C PHE A 80 15.80 -0.34 -8.81
N ARG A 81 14.75 0.35 -8.35
CA ARG A 81 13.52 -0.21 -7.80
C ARG A 81 12.33 0.62 -8.27
N GLY A 82 11.15 0.01 -8.29
CA GLY A 82 9.94 0.65 -8.77
C GLY A 82 9.67 0.34 -10.23
N GLU A 83 8.89 1.20 -10.87
CA GLU A 83 8.46 0.96 -12.26
C GLU A 83 9.53 1.37 -13.25
N ASP A 84 9.95 0.43 -14.08
CA ASP A 84 10.68 0.67 -15.30
C ASP A 84 9.79 0.43 -16.52
N SER A 85 10.16 0.96 -17.67
CA SER A 85 9.39 0.71 -18.89
C SER A 85 10.19 0.81 -20.16
N ALA A 86 9.73 0.09 -21.18
CA ALA A 86 10.24 0.19 -22.54
C ALA A 86 9.14 -0.03 -23.57
N THR A 87 9.19 0.71 -24.67
CA THR A 87 8.32 0.48 -25.83
C THR A 87 9.01 -0.44 -26.82
N VAL A 88 8.35 -1.55 -27.13
CA VAL A 88 8.77 -2.54 -28.14
C VAL A 88 7.86 -2.45 -29.36
N TYR A 89 8.40 -2.78 -30.53
CA TYR A 89 7.67 -2.73 -31.79
C TYR A 89 7.58 -4.12 -32.41
N LEU A 90 6.39 -4.48 -32.89
CA LEU A 90 6.18 -5.68 -33.70
C LEU A 90 6.13 -5.28 -35.17
N VAL A 91 7.05 -5.80 -35.97
CA VAL A 91 7.06 -5.59 -37.42
C VAL A 91 6.44 -6.80 -38.12
N GLN A 92 5.48 -6.56 -39.03
CA GLN A 92 4.80 -7.59 -39.80
C GLN A 92 5.18 -7.59 -41.28
N ASN A 93 4.91 -8.71 -41.95
CA ASN A 93 5.08 -8.93 -43.39
C ASN A 93 4.20 -7.91 -44.11
N GLY A 94 4.84 -7.04 -44.88
CA GLY A 94 4.21 -5.87 -45.48
C GLY A 94 4.50 -4.53 -44.78
N GLY A 95 5.40 -4.51 -43.79
CA GLY A 95 5.94 -3.28 -43.18
C GLY A 95 5.01 -2.60 -42.17
N LYS A 96 3.89 -3.21 -41.81
CA LYS A 96 3.02 -2.70 -40.73
C LYS A 96 3.71 -2.89 -39.40
N THR A 97 3.68 -1.85 -38.57
CA THR A 97 4.31 -1.85 -37.25
C THR A 97 3.26 -1.55 -36.19
N THR A 98 3.22 -2.35 -35.12
CA THR A 98 2.48 -2.04 -33.89
C THR A 98 3.46 -1.86 -32.74
N SER A 99 3.07 -1.15 -31.68
CA SER A 99 3.90 -0.93 -30.49
C SER A 99 3.19 -1.40 -29.24
N ALA A 100 3.96 -1.85 -28.25
CA ALA A 100 3.48 -2.12 -26.91
C ALA A 100 4.46 -1.60 -25.86
N THR A 101 3.94 -1.28 -24.69
CA THR A 101 4.71 -0.89 -23.52
C THR A 101 4.88 -2.10 -22.61
N ILE A 102 6.14 -2.49 -22.40
CA ILE A 102 6.51 -3.40 -21.31
C ILE A 102 6.74 -2.53 -20.07
N ARG A 103 5.92 -2.70 -19.05
CA ARG A 103 6.14 -2.16 -17.70
C ARG A 103 6.82 -3.22 -16.85
N ILE A 104 7.81 -2.82 -16.07
CA ILE A 104 8.55 -3.71 -15.19
C ILE A 104 8.48 -3.17 -13.78
N GLN A 105 7.93 -3.93 -12.85
CA GLN A 105 7.93 -3.60 -11.43
C GLN A 105 9.11 -4.31 -10.79
N VAL A 106 10.12 -3.53 -10.37
CA VAL A 106 11.33 -4.05 -9.75
C VAL A 106 11.18 -4.00 -8.22
N ASP A 107 11.22 -5.16 -7.57
CA ASP A 107 11.12 -5.33 -6.12
C ASP A 107 9.85 -4.68 -5.49
N ASN A 108 8.67 -4.96 -6.04
CA ASN A 108 7.39 -4.47 -5.50
C ASN A 108 6.54 -5.60 -4.90
N SER A 109 6.56 -5.74 -3.57
CA SER A 109 5.85 -6.81 -2.86
C SER A 109 4.33 -6.75 -3.08
N LEU A 110 3.76 -5.56 -3.25
CA LEU A 110 2.30 -5.37 -3.28
C LEU A 110 1.67 -5.91 -4.57
N VAL A 111 2.37 -5.87 -5.70
CA VAL A 111 1.86 -6.38 -6.98
C VAL A 111 1.73 -7.90 -6.96
N THR A 112 2.70 -8.59 -6.36
CA THR A 112 2.69 -10.06 -6.29
C THR A 112 1.75 -10.55 -5.20
N LEU A 113 1.79 -9.91 -4.03
CA LEU A 113 1.07 -10.39 -2.84
C LEU A 113 -0.38 -9.93 -2.80
N LYS A 114 -0.71 -8.80 -3.44
CA LYS A 114 -2.04 -8.16 -3.41
C LYS A 114 -2.71 -8.13 -2.02
N PRO A 115 -2.01 -7.67 -0.96
CA PRO A 115 -2.59 -7.66 0.37
C PRO A 115 -3.49 -6.44 0.53
N ALA A 116 -4.72 -6.63 1.02
CA ALA A 116 -5.49 -5.49 1.51
C ALA A 116 -4.93 -5.00 2.86
N ILE A 117 -4.36 -5.92 3.64
CA ILE A 117 -3.82 -5.66 4.96
C ILE A 117 -2.47 -6.40 5.09
N ALA A 118 -1.42 -5.66 5.43
CA ALA A 118 -0.15 -6.16 5.89
C ALA A 118 0.13 -5.57 7.28
N VAL A 119 -0.27 -6.27 8.34
CA VAL A 119 -0.24 -5.74 9.71
C VAL A 119 0.36 -6.70 10.71
N ARG A 120 1.17 -6.18 11.63
CA ARG A 120 1.72 -7.00 12.71
C ARG A 120 0.65 -7.32 13.75
N GLY A 121 0.03 -6.28 14.32
CA GLY A 121 -1.02 -6.43 15.34
C GLY A 121 -2.38 -6.73 14.70
N THR A 122 -2.77 -8.00 14.69
CA THR A 122 -4.02 -8.44 14.05
C THR A 122 -5.24 -8.44 14.96
N GLY A 123 -5.06 -8.42 16.28
CA GLY A 123 -6.14 -8.64 17.25
C GLY A 123 -7.35 -7.75 17.00
N CYS A 124 -7.15 -6.43 16.99
CA CYS A 124 -8.26 -5.50 16.81
C CYS A 124 -8.75 -5.40 15.36
N ILE A 125 -7.86 -5.42 14.37
CA ILE A 125 -8.24 -5.19 12.96
C ILE A 125 -8.94 -6.39 12.32
N THR A 126 -8.75 -7.61 12.82
CA THR A 126 -9.44 -8.80 12.30
C THR A 126 -10.76 -9.10 13.00
N CYS A 127 -11.02 -8.47 14.15
CA CYS A 127 -12.28 -8.63 14.88
C CYS A 127 -13.43 -7.98 14.08
N HIS A 128 -14.35 -8.82 13.57
CA HIS A 128 -15.49 -8.43 12.72
C HIS A 128 -15.17 -7.86 11.34
N ALA A 129 -13.92 -7.92 10.88
CA ALA A 129 -13.57 -7.43 9.56
C ALA A 129 -14.14 -8.31 8.44
N SER A 130 -14.39 -7.68 7.30
CA SER A 130 -14.65 -8.34 6.02
C SER A 130 -13.44 -8.09 5.12
N ILE A 131 -12.64 -9.10 4.84
CA ILE A 131 -11.39 -8.93 4.08
C ILE A 131 -11.49 -9.78 2.82
N GLY A 132 -11.58 -9.17 1.64
CA GLY A 132 -11.73 -9.85 0.37
C GLY A 132 -10.42 -10.18 -0.35
N SER A 133 -9.27 -9.83 0.23
CA SER A 133 -7.95 -10.03 -0.38
C SER A 133 -6.94 -10.65 0.58
N ASN A 134 -5.70 -10.77 0.13
CA ASN A 134 -4.67 -11.42 0.92
C ASN A 134 -4.34 -10.62 2.19
N ILE A 135 -3.87 -11.35 3.20
CA ILE A 135 -3.36 -10.75 4.44
C ILE A 135 -1.93 -11.19 4.64
N VAL A 136 -1.07 -10.26 5.03
CA VAL A 136 0.26 -10.56 5.55
C VAL A 136 0.30 -10.17 7.02
N THR A 137 0.75 -11.08 7.87
CA THR A 137 0.92 -10.77 9.29
C THR A 137 2.04 -11.58 9.92
N ASP A 138 2.66 -11.00 10.94
CA ASP A 138 3.54 -11.72 11.85
C ASP A 138 2.91 -11.95 13.24
N PHE A 139 1.63 -11.59 13.46
CA PHE A 139 0.94 -11.63 14.77
C PHE A 139 1.63 -10.82 15.88
N GLY A 140 2.52 -9.89 15.52
CA GLY A 140 3.40 -9.24 16.48
C GLY A 140 4.56 -10.12 16.91
N PHE A 141 4.97 -11.09 16.10
CA PHE A 141 6.06 -11.99 16.42
C PHE A 141 7.31 -11.22 16.88
N GLY A 142 7.89 -11.65 18.01
CA GLY A 142 8.97 -10.95 18.70
C GLY A 142 8.51 -9.90 19.73
N ASP A 143 7.21 -9.58 19.80
CA ASP A 143 6.63 -8.69 20.80
C ASP A 143 6.23 -9.45 22.09
N PRO A 144 6.36 -8.84 23.29
CA PRO A 144 5.94 -9.46 24.54
C PRO A 144 4.48 -9.88 24.60
N TYR A 145 3.59 -9.29 23.78
CA TYR A 145 2.15 -9.57 23.75
C TYR A 145 1.70 -10.58 22.69
N PHE A 146 2.65 -11.17 21.95
CA PHE A 146 2.37 -12.24 20.99
C PHE A 146 1.59 -13.40 21.65
N PHE A 147 0.43 -13.74 21.06
CA PHE A 147 -0.52 -14.74 21.57
C PHE A 147 -0.92 -14.53 23.04
N GLY A 148 -1.36 -13.31 23.38
CA GLY A 148 -1.89 -12.99 24.71
C GLY A 148 -0.84 -12.67 25.77
N GLY A 149 0.43 -12.55 25.39
CA GLY A 149 1.49 -12.03 26.26
C GLY A 149 1.66 -12.71 27.63
N PRO A 150 2.19 -12.01 28.65
CA PRO A 150 2.01 -12.41 30.05
C PRO A 150 0.50 -12.39 30.37
N THR A 151 0.04 -13.24 31.30
CA THR A 151 -1.38 -13.34 31.68
C THR A 151 -2.03 -11.96 31.78
N LEU A 152 -2.81 -11.60 30.76
CA LEU A 152 -3.58 -10.38 30.76
C LEU A 152 -4.67 -10.58 31.82
N ALA A 153 -4.88 -9.58 32.68
CA ALA A 153 -6.03 -9.60 33.56
C ALA A 153 -7.31 -9.72 32.71
N PRO A 154 -8.42 -10.29 33.21
CA PRO A 154 -9.67 -10.45 32.45
C PRO A 154 -10.21 -9.16 31.80
N THR A 155 -9.76 -7.99 32.26
CA THR A 155 -10.12 -6.66 31.72
C THR A 155 -9.17 -6.15 30.63
N ASP A 156 -8.02 -6.80 30.42
CA ASP A 156 -6.88 -6.33 29.63
C ASP A 156 -6.71 -7.05 28.28
N HIS A 157 -7.70 -7.84 27.85
CA HIS A 157 -7.75 -8.56 26.55
C HIS A 157 -7.82 -7.62 25.32
N THR A 158 -7.30 -6.40 25.44
CA THR A 158 -7.40 -5.30 24.47
C THR A 158 -6.10 -5.08 23.70
N SER A 159 -5.08 -5.91 23.91
CA SER A 159 -3.84 -5.82 23.15
C SER A 159 -4.11 -6.08 21.67
N ILE A 160 -3.70 -5.14 20.83
CA ILE A 160 -3.77 -5.24 19.37
C ILE A 160 -2.92 -6.38 18.80
N TYR A 161 -1.94 -6.87 19.57
CA TYR A 161 -1.07 -8.00 19.23
C TYR A 161 -1.56 -9.33 19.81
N SER A 162 -2.56 -9.29 20.70
CA SER A 162 -3.10 -10.51 21.28
C SER A 162 -4.01 -11.22 20.28
N ASP A 163 -3.73 -12.50 20.08
CA ASP A 163 -4.66 -13.45 19.49
C ASP A 163 -4.69 -14.66 20.43
N GLU A 164 -5.68 -14.70 21.31
CA GLU A 164 -5.68 -15.64 22.43
C GLU A 164 -6.20 -17.01 22.01
N SER A 165 -5.62 -18.08 22.57
CA SER A 165 -6.04 -19.45 22.25
C SER A 165 -7.51 -19.75 22.56
N THR A 166 -8.12 -19.03 23.50
CA THR A 166 -9.51 -19.25 23.94
C THR A 166 -10.54 -18.45 23.16
N ASP A 167 -10.15 -17.27 22.66
CA ASP A 167 -11.05 -16.41 21.90
C ASP A 167 -10.27 -15.58 20.85
N PRO A 168 -9.77 -16.23 19.79
CA PRO A 168 -8.95 -15.57 18.80
C PRO A 168 -9.76 -14.60 17.95
N SER A 169 -9.21 -13.43 17.64
CA SER A 169 -9.91 -12.38 16.90
C SER A 169 -10.35 -12.82 15.51
N TRP A 170 -9.57 -13.70 14.89
CA TRP A 170 -9.80 -14.28 13.56
C TRP A 170 -11.08 -15.11 13.48
N LYS A 171 -11.60 -15.61 14.60
CA LYS A 171 -12.89 -16.31 14.69
C LYS A 171 -14.07 -15.43 14.29
N TYR A 172 -13.92 -14.11 14.43
CA TYR A 172 -14.99 -13.13 14.20
C TYR A 172 -15.03 -12.57 12.78
N LEU A 173 -14.14 -13.03 11.89
CA LEU A 173 -14.13 -12.58 10.49
C LEU A 173 -15.46 -12.90 9.79
N SER A 174 -15.94 -11.94 9.01
CA SER A 174 -17.14 -12.08 8.18
C SER A 174 -16.83 -12.46 6.72
N GLN A 175 -15.59 -12.24 6.29
CA GLN A 175 -15.03 -12.65 5.00
C GLN A 175 -13.51 -12.69 5.12
N LEU A 176 -12.87 -13.62 4.41
CA LEU A 176 -11.42 -13.66 4.28
C LEU A 176 -11.05 -13.97 2.82
N GLY A 177 -9.99 -13.32 2.33
CA GLY A 177 -9.47 -13.52 0.98
C GLY A 177 -8.78 -14.87 0.81
N PRO A 178 -8.19 -15.13 -0.37
CA PRO A 178 -7.74 -16.46 -0.72
C PRO A 178 -6.48 -16.92 0.05
N GLN A 179 -5.66 -15.99 0.56
CA GLN A 179 -4.39 -16.32 1.22
C GLN A 179 -4.11 -15.47 2.45
N VAL A 180 -3.60 -16.12 3.50
CA VAL A 180 -2.93 -15.49 4.63
C VAL A 180 -1.48 -15.94 4.64
N ILE A 181 -0.55 -14.99 4.75
CA ILE A 181 0.89 -15.23 4.76
C ILE A 181 1.43 -14.91 6.15
N VAL A 182 2.12 -15.89 6.74
CA VAL A 182 2.66 -15.82 8.10
C VAL A 182 4.11 -16.31 8.11
N PRO A 183 4.99 -15.80 8.98
CA PRO A 183 6.36 -16.28 9.07
C PRO A 183 6.42 -17.66 9.75
N VAL A 184 7.53 -18.37 9.56
CA VAL A 184 7.92 -19.45 10.47
C VAL A 184 8.23 -18.84 11.85
N ALA A 185 7.54 -19.29 12.90
CA ALA A 185 7.74 -18.85 14.27
C ALA A 185 8.49 -19.90 15.13
N PRO A 186 9.26 -19.48 16.16
CA PRO A 186 9.85 -20.35 17.15
C PRO A 186 8.81 -21.18 17.92
N THR A 187 9.16 -22.42 18.20
CA THR A 187 8.31 -23.40 18.89
C THR A 187 7.92 -23.00 20.32
N THR A 188 8.76 -22.23 21.02
CA THR A 188 8.50 -21.77 22.39
C THR A 188 7.25 -20.89 22.49
N SER A 189 7.01 -20.05 21.49
CA SER A 189 5.86 -19.13 21.47
C SER A 189 4.57 -19.85 21.06
N LEU A 190 4.68 -20.87 20.21
CA LEU A 190 3.55 -21.67 19.70
C LEU A 190 2.97 -22.63 20.75
N ALA A 191 3.72 -22.95 21.80
CA ALA A 191 3.24 -23.78 22.91
C ALA A 191 2.00 -23.17 23.60
N LYS A 192 1.89 -21.84 23.68
CA LYS A 192 0.73 -21.14 24.28
C LYS A 192 -0.58 -21.44 23.57
N VAL A 193 -0.52 -21.57 22.25
CA VAL A 193 -1.66 -21.88 21.37
C VAL A 193 -1.74 -23.37 20.99
N LYS A 194 -0.85 -24.19 21.56
CA LYS A 194 -0.78 -25.66 21.36
C LYS A 194 -0.74 -26.06 19.88
N ALA A 195 -0.03 -25.29 19.06
CA ALA A 195 0.10 -25.53 17.63
C ALA A 195 1.55 -25.88 17.25
N PRO A 196 1.77 -26.71 16.22
CA PRO A 196 3.12 -27.02 15.73
C PRO A 196 3.72 -25.91 14.86
N SER A 197 2.89 -25.03 14.29
CA SER A 197 3.32 -23.91 13.44
C SER A 197 2.27 -22.77 13.47
N LEU A 198 2.62 -21.57 13.00
CA LEU A 198 1.67 -20.46 12.89
C LEU A 198 0.57 -20.79 11.88
N ALA A 199 0.94 -21.41 10.76
CA ALA A 199 -0.05 -21.83 9.78
C ALA A 199 -0.98 -22.92 10.33
N ALA A 200 -0.48 -23.87 11.12
CA ALA A 200 -1.32 -24.89 11.74
C ALA A 200 -2.30 -24.29 12.76
N TYR A 201 -1.83 -23.35 13.58
CA TYR A 201 -2.68 -22.59 14.49
C TYR A 201 -3.82 -21.89 13.74
N LEU A 202 -3.47 -21.07 12.75
CA LEU A 202 -4.45 -20.25 12.06
C LEU A 202 -5.44 -21.11 11.24
N ARG A 203 -4.98 -22.16 10.56
CA ARG A 203 -5.89 -23.11 9.88
C ARG A 203 -6.89 -23.73 10.86
N GLY A 204 -6.46 -24.05 12.08
CA GLY A 204 -7.34 -24.55 13.14
C GLY A 204 -8.43 -23.54 13.52
N VAL A 205 -8.05 -22.27 13.70
CA VAL A 205 -9.01 -21.18 13.99
C VAL A 205 -10.00 -20.98 12.83
N LEU A 206 -9.50 -20.90 11.59
CA LEU A 206 -10.31 -20.67 10.39
C LEU A 206 -11.28 -21.81 10.10
N ALA A 207 -10.88 -23.07 10.33
CA ALA A 207 -11.71 -24.24 10.13
C ALA A 207 -12.99 -24.23 10.99
N GLY A 208 -12.97 -23.53 12.14
CA GLY A 208 -14.13 -23.36 13.01
C GLY A 208 -15.19 -22.37 12.50
N SER A 209 -14.90 -21.60 11.44
CA SER A 209 -15.84 -20.62 10.90
C SER A 209 -17.00 -21.27 10.16
N SER A 210 -18.22 -20.72 10.29
CA SER A 210 -19.35 -21.13 9.46
C SER A 210 -19.28 -20.60 8.02
N ILE A 211 -18.39 -19.63 7.76
CA ILE A 211 -18.30 -18.90 6.50
C ILE A 211 -17.36 -19.60 5.52
N PRO A 212 -17.82 -20.01 4.32
CA PRO A 212 -16.98 -20.76 3.37
C PRO A 212 -15.72 -20.03 2.92
N SER A 213 -15.79 -18.72 2.66
CA SER A 213 -14.63 -17.93 2.26
C SER A 213 -13.55 -17.92 3.35
N VAL A 214 -13.95 -17.87 4.63
CA VAL A 214 -13.03 -17.93 5.77
C VAL A 214 -12.39 -19.30 5.94
N ARG A 215 -13.18 -20.38 5.86
CA ARG A 215 -12.65 -21.76 5.99
C ARG A 215 -11.70 -22.15 4.86
N ASN A 216 -11.95 -21.66 3.64
CA ASN A 216 -11.23 -22.08 2.44
C ASN A 216 -9.98 -21.24 2.17
N SER A 217 -9.74 -20.17 2.92
CA SER A 217 -8.51 -19.39 2.83
C SER A 217 -7.29 -20.26 3.09
N THR A 218 -6.31 -20.16 2.20
CA THR A 218 -5.03 -20.84 2.36
C THR A 218 -4.17 -20.10 3.38
N VAL A 219 -3.42 -20.82 4.19
CA VAL A 219 -2.41 -20.23 5.09
C VAL A 219 -1.04 -20.73 4.68
N THR A 220 -0.19 -19.79 4.24
CA THR A 220 1.15 -20.04 3.72
C THR A 220 2.19 -19.57 4.73
N GLU A 221 3.09 -20.48 5.07
CA GLU A 221 4.27 -20.15 5.88
C GLU A 221 5.44 -19.79 4.97
N VAL A 222 6.17 -18.75 5.36
CA VAL A 222 7.34 -18.21 4.65
C VAL A 222 8.51 -18.06 5.62
N SER A 223 9.75 -18.09 5.13
CA SER A 223 10.94 -18.06 6.00
C SER A 223 11.02 -16.81 6.89
N SER A 224 10.57 -15.65 6.40
CA SER A 224 10.39 -14.47 7.25
C SER A 224 9.41 -13.45 6.65
N VAL A 225 8.79 -12.68 7.54
CA VAL A 225 7.93 -11.52 7.23
C VAL A 225 8.46 -10.31 7.98
N TYR A 226 8.69 -9.22 7.27
CA TYR A 226 8.89 -7.90 7.84
C TYR A 226 7.74 -6.98 7.41
N ILE A 227 7.12 -6.35 8.40
CA ILE A 227 6.09 -5.31 8.24
C ILE A 227 6.56 -4.12 9.07
N GLY A 228 6.64 -2.95 8.46
CA GLY A 228 7.11 -1.74 9.10
C GLY A 228 6.84 -0.51 8.26
N ALA A 229 7.55 0.57 8.56
CA ALA A 229 7.52 1.82 7.83
C ALA A 229 8.90 2.49 7.93
N PRO A 230 9.27 3.36 6.98
CA PRO A 230 10.57 4.02 7.01
C PRO A 230 10.68 5.00 8.19
N THR A 231 11.88 5.19 8.70
CA THR A 231 12.16 6.25 9.68
C THR A 231 12.15 7.63 9.01
N ALA A 232 12.07 8.70 9.81
CA ALA A 232 12.17 10.07 9.31
C ALA A 232 13.49 10.30 8.54
N ASP A 233 14.61 9.82 9.07
CA ASP A 233 15.91 9.91 8.40
C ASP A 233 15.94 9.13 7.08
N ARG A 234 15.28 7.98 7.05
CA ARG A 234 15.16 7.19 5.83
C ARG A 234 14.36 7.92 4.77
N ILE A 235 13.23 8.55 5.12
CA ILE A 235 12.42 9.37 4.22
C ILE A 235 13.25 10.53 3.65
N ARG A 236 13.98 11.27 4.50
CA ARG A 236 14.88 12.36 4.05
C ARG A 236 15.94 11.84 3.08
N GLN A 237 16.55 10.69 3.41
CA GLN A 237 17.59 10.08 2.60
C GLN A 237 17.08 9.68 1.20
N VAL A 238 15.97 8.95 1.11
CA VAL A 238 15.44 8.48 -0.18
C VAL A 238 14.80 9.60 -1.00
N GLY A 239 14.29 10.63 -0.33
CA GLY A 239 13.80 11.86 -0.97
C GLY A 239 14.92 12.78 -1.46
N PHE A 240 16.18 12.53 -1.08
CA PHE A 240 17.29 13.46 -1.26
C PHE A 240 16.92 14.87 -0.78
N LEU A 241 16.36 14.95 0.43
CA LEU A 241 15.98 16.19 1.09
C LEU A 241 17.15 16.64 1.98
N ASN A 242 17.90 17.65 1.53
CA ASN A 242 19.12 18.09 2.22
C ASN A 242 18.81 19.29 3.13
N PRO A 243 19.24 19.30 4.39
CA PRO A 243 19.04 20.47 5.26
C PRO A 243 19.56 21.76 4.61
N PRO A 244 18.82 22.89 4.66
CA PRO A 244 17.60 23.12 5.46
C PRO A 244 16.27 22.85 4.72
N GLU A 245 16.27 22.10 3.61
CA GLU A 245 15.04 21.78 2.86
C GLU A 245 14.05 20.99 3.73
N THR A 246 12.79 21.41 3.72
CA THR A 246 11.69 20.71 4.41
C THR A 246 10.64 20.15 3.45
N PHE A 247 10.78 20.42 2.16
CA PHE A 247 9.85 20.02 1.13
C PHE A 247 10.54 19.76 -0.20
N LYS A 248 10.08 18.74 -0.92
CA LYS A 248 10.48 18.48 -2.31
C LYS A 248 9.34 17.81 -3.08
N TYR A 249 9.19 18.20 -4.34
CA TYR A 249 8.32 17.51 -5.30
C TYR A 249 9.17 16.98 -6.45
N ALA A 250 9.03 15.70 -6.75
CA ALA A 250 9.68 15.01 -7.86
C ALA A 250 8.59 14.43 -8.79
N PRO A 251 8.29 15.09 -9.92
CA PRO A 251 7.30 14.57 -10.87
C PRO A 251 7.81 13.32 -11.59
N ASP A 252 6.89 12.47 -12.04
CA ASP A 252 7.23 11.28 -12.83
C ASP A 252 7.81 11.63 -14.22
N TYR A 253 8.85 10.90 -14.66
CA TYR A 253 9.61 11.20 -15.89
C TYR A 253 8.84 10.95 -17.20
N ASN A 254 7.89 10.01 -17.21
CA ASN A 254 7.18 9.55 -18.43
C ASN A 254 5.80 10.22 -18.62
N GLN A 255 5.70 11.51 -18.37
CA GLN A 255 4.44 12.26 -18.49
C GLN A 255 4.20 12.69 -19.95
N PRO A 256 2.95 12.63 -20.47
CA PRO A 256 2.54 13.50 -21.55
C PRO A 256 2.83 14.95 -21.13
N LYS A 257 3.31 15.78 -22.07
CA LYS A 257 3.84 17.15 -21.88
C LYS A 257 2.90 18.20 -21.24
N LEU A 258 1.81 17.78 -20.62
CA LEU A 258 0.75 18.58 -19.99
C LEU A 258 0.47 18.04 -18.57
N ASP A 259 1.44 18.19 -17.65
CA ASP A 259 1.09 18.27 -16.23
C ASP A 259 1.62 19.61 -15.69
N PRO A 260 0.76 20.58 -15.34
CA PRO A 260 1.20 21.76 -14.64
C PRO A 260 1.74 21.33 -13.27
N ASN A 261 2.80 21.97 -12.80
CA ASN A 261 3.43 21.70 -11.50
C ASN A 261 2.42 21.45 -10.36
N LEU A 262 2.88 20.77 -9.30
CA LEU A 262 2.13 20.59 -8.05
C LEU A 262 1.33 21.85 -7.68
N SER A 263 0.00 21.69 -7.56
CA SER A 263 -0.92 22.79 -7.29
C SER A 263 -1.87 22.46 -6.14
N SER A 264 -2.51 23.50 -5.58
CA SER A 264 -3.46 23.37 -4.47
C SER A 264 -2.88 22.65 -3.25
N PHE A 265 -1.56 22.79 -3.06
CA PHE A 265 -0.79 22.25 -1.95
C PHE A 265 0.14 23.34 -1.42
N SER A 266 0.19 23.54 -0.12
CA SER A 266 0.98 24.63 0.47
C SER A 266 1.49 24.29 1.86
N GLN A 267 2.54 25.01 2.27
CA GLN A 267 3.04 24.99 3.64
C GLN A 267 2.22 25.96 4.50
N GLY A 268 1.69 25.49 5.61
CA GLY A 268 1.16 26.28 6.71
C GLY A 268 2.17 26.37 7.85
N GLY A 269 2.53 27.58 8.28
CA GLY A 269 3.56 27.74 9.32
C GLY A 269 4.92 27.19 8.89
N THR A 270 5.70 26.65 9.83
CA THR A 270 7.07 26.19 9.59
C THR A 270 7.17 24.71 9.23
N THR A 271 6.24 23.87 9.69
CA THR A 271 6.36 22.41 9.60
C THR A 271 5.09 21.71 9.10
N VAL A 272 4.02 22.45 8.78
CA VAL A 272 2.75 21.85 8.36
C VAL A 272 2.58 22.02 6.86
N TYR A 273 2.11 20.98 6.18
CA TYR A 273 1.76 21.01 4.77
C TYR A 273 0.32 20.55 4.59
N GLN A 274 -0.41 21.17 3.67
CA GLN A 274 -1.83 20.94 3.52
C GLN A 274 -2.33 21.13 2.08
N ASN A 275 -3.40 20.42 1.73
CA ASN A 275 -4.13 20.65 0.48
C ASN A 275 -5.21 21.72 0.66
N ASN A 276 -5.66 22.30 -0.45
CA ASN A 276 -6.93 23.04 -0.50
C ASN A 276 -8.08 22.06 -0.78
N GLY A 277 -9.01 21.89 0.16
CA GLY A 277 -10.17 20.99 0.00
C GLY A 277 -11.24 21.47 -1.00
N SER A 278 -11.09 22.69 -1.55
CA SER A 278 -12.02 23.28 -2.52
C SER A 278 -11.47 23.28 -3.95
N SER A 279 -10.26 22.75 -4.18
CA SER A 279 -9.62 22.78 -5.49
C SER A 279 -8.82 21.50 -5.75
N PRO A 280 -8.81 20.97 -6.98
CA PRO A 280 -7.99 19.81 -7.31
C PRO A 280 -6.51 20.03 -6.98
N MET A 281 -5.95 19.11 -6.19
CA MET A 281 -4.54 18.96 -5.94
C MET A 281 -3.93 18.16 -7.09
N VAL A 282 -3.27 18.88 -8.00
CA VAL A 282 -2.56 18.26 -9.13
C VAL A 282 -1.27 17.67 -8.60
N CYS A 283 -1.09 16.37 -8.73
CA CYS A 283 0.06 15.64 -8.21
C CYS A 283 0.27 14.34 -8.98
N SER A 284 1.38 14.24 -9.72
CA SER A 284 1.78 13.02 -10.43
C SER A 284 3.26 12.76 -10.20
N GLY A 285 3.57 12.05 -9.12
CA GLY A 285 4.95 11.90 -8.65
C GLY A 285 5.06 11.73 -7.14
N ASP A 286 6.26 12.04 -6.63
CA ASP A 286 6.63 11.93 -5.22
C ASP A 286 6.71 13.30 -4.55
N ILE A 287 5.97 13.48 -3.46
CA ILE A 287 6.03 14.62 -2.55
C ILE A 287 6.74 14.17 -1.28
N ILE A 288 7.82 14.84 -0.90
CA ILE A 288 8.59 14.56 0.30
C ILE A 288 8.45 15.74 1.25
N ILE A 289 8.05 15.46 2.49
CA ILE A 289 7.76 16.45 3.53
C ILE A 289 8.54 16.09 4.78
N ASP A 290 9.42 17.01 5.20
CA ASP A 290 9.97 17.00 6.56
C ASP A 290 9.08 17.83 7.49
N GLY A 291 8.00 17.21 7.97
CA GLY A 291 6.93 17.92 8.65
C GLY A 291 5.68 17.07 8.85
N ILE A 292 4.60 17.75 9.20
CA ILE A 292 3.25 17.24 9.42
C ILE A 292 2.43 17.45 8.16
N LEU A 293 1.61 16.48 7.79
CA LEU A 293 0.68 16.60 6.65
C LEU A 293 -0.77 16.64 7.14
N VAL A 294 -1.52 17.63 6.66
CA VAL A 294 -2.97 17.74 6.87
C VAL A 294 -3.68 17.65 5.53
N LEU A 295 -4.46 16.58 5.36
CA LEU A 295 -5.32 16.40 4.20
C LEU A 295 -6.77 16.67 4.59
N ASN A 296 -7.36 17.74 4.07
CA ASN A 296 -8.75 18.08 4.28
C ASN A 296 -9.52 17.92 2.97
N ARG A 297 -10.31 16.85 2.89
CA ARG A 297 -11.17 16.46 1.76
C ARG A 297 -10.41 16.59 0.43
N PRO A 298 -9.25 15.92 0.29
CA PRO A 298 -8.41 16.12 -0.87
C PRO A 298 -9.13 15.68 -2.15
N ILE A 299 -9.06 16.53 -3.16
CA ILE A 299 -9.48 16.25 -4.53
C ILE A 299 -8.21 15.99 -5.33
N ILE A 300 -7.87 14.73 -5.60
CA ILE A 300 -6.62 14.36 -6.27
C ILE A 300 -6.83 14.40 -7.79
N SER A 301 -5.98 15.15 -8.49
CA SER A 301 -5.85 15.11 -9.95
C SER A 301 -4.48 14.54 -10.28
N SER A 302 -4.43 13.35 -10.86
CA SER A 302 -3.15 12.67 -11.10
C SER A 302 -3.17 11.83 -12.38
N GLN A 303 -2.08 11.87 -13.14
CA GLN A 303 -1.91 11.06 -14.35
C GLN A 303 -1.27 9.69 -14.07
N THR A 304 -0.53 9.55 -12.97
CA THR A 304 0.29 8.36 -12.63
C THR A 304 0.23 7.94 -11.16
N GLY A 305 -0.51 8.69 -10.33
CA GLY A 305 -0.55 8.53 -8.88
C GLY A 305 0.17 9.65 -8.14
N CYS A 306 -0.34 9.99 -6.95
CA CYS A 306 0.27 10.93 -6.03
C CYS A 306 0.84 10.18 -4.83
N ARG A 307 2.14 10.35 -4.56
CA ARG A 307 2.84 9.58 -3.52
C ARG A 307 3.46 10.57 -2.53
N ILE A 308 3.08 10.49 -1.26
CA ILE A 308 3.45 11.49 -0.26
C ILE A 308 4.21 10.81 0.88
N TYR A 309 5.44 11.24 1.15
CA TYR A 309 6.32 10.70 2.19
C TYR A 309 6.55 11.76 3.26
N VAL A 310 6.18 11.44 4.51
CA VAL A 310 6.06 12.41 5.60
C VAL A 310 6.88 11.96 6.80
N THR A 311 7.76 12.82 7.31
CA THR A 311 8.61 12.48 8.47
C THR A 311 7.86 12.49 9.80
N GLN A 312 6.71 13.15 9.89
CA GLN A 312 5.86 13.23 11.10
C GLN A 312 4.45 12.70 10.81
N SER A 313 3.47 13.04 11.66
CA SER A 313 2.11 12.52 11.53
C SER A 313 1.36 13.07 10.32
N VAL A 314 0.42 12.27 9.83
CA VAL A 314 -0.56 12.63 8.82
C VAL A 314 -1.95 12.67 9.46
N PHE A 315 -2.70 13.72 9.20
CA PHE A 315 -4.09 13.89 9.64
C PHE A 315 -4.98 14.04 8.42
N LEU A 316 -5.98 13.16 8.27
CA LEU A 316 -6.91 13.18 7.15
C LEU A 316 -8.36 13.36 7.61
N TYR A 317 -9.04 14.30 6.96
CA TYR A 317 -10.44 14.64 7.19
C TYR A 317 -11.28 14.49 5.93
N GLY A 318 -12.45 13.88 6.10
CA GLY A 318 -13.43 13.62 5.07
C GLY A 318 -12.96 12.60 4.01
N PRO A 319 -13.73 12.47 2.92
CA PRO A 319 -13.39 11.57 1.83
C PRO A 319 -12.20 12.08 1.01
N ILE A 320 -11.49 11.15 0.37
CA ILE A 320 -10.61 11.43 -0.76
C ILE A 320 -11.47 11.32 -2.01
N THR A 321 -11.37 12.29 -2.91
CA THR A 321 -12.02 12.24 -4.22
C THR A 321 -10.98 12.34 -5.32
N PHE A 322 -11.25 11.74 -6.47
CA PHE A 322 -10.38 11.79 -7.64
C PHE A 322 -11.08 12.52 -8.77
N SER A 323 -10.41 13.49 -9.39
CA SER A 323 -11.01 14.33 -10.45
C SER A 323 -9.93 15.01 -11.29
N GLY A 324 -10.12 15.02 -12.61
CA GLY A 324 -9.22 15.69 -13.55
C GLY A 324 -7.93 14.91 -13.89
N GLY A 325 -7.72 13.75 -13.26
CA GLY A 325 -6.63 12.81 -13.55
C GLY A 325 -6.95 11.80 -14.64
N ASN A 326 -6.10 10.78 -14.75
CA ASN A 326 -6.37 9.59 -15.56
C ASN A 326 -7.08 8.53 -14.68
N PRO A 327 -8.35 8.19 -14.94
CA PRO A 327 -9.10 7.26 -14.10
C PRO A 327 -8.55 5.83 -14.03
N SER A 328 -7.63 5.46 -14.94
CA SER A 328 -6.96 4.16 -14.94
C SER A 328 -5.70 4.14 -14.06
N ASN A 329 -5.20 5.32 -13.68
CA ASN A 329 -3.90 5.48 -13.02
C ASN A 329 -3.97 6.30 -11.73
N GLU A 330 -4.96 7.18 -11.57
CA GLU A 330 -5.06 8.07 -10.42
C GLU A 330 -5.21 7.29 -9.11
N ASN A 331 -4.29 7.50 -8.18
CA ASN A 331 -4.25 6.86 -6.88
C ASN A 331 -3.55 7.79 -5.88
N LEU A 332 -3.71 7.50 -4.58
CA LEU A 332 -3.00 8.20 -3.52
C LEU A 332 -2.24 7.19 -2.66
N GLN A 333 -0.97 7.47 -2.39
CA GLN A 333 -0.13 6.66 -1.52
C GLN A 333 0.47 7.57 -0.46
N ILE A 334 0.31 7.20 0.81
CA ILE A 334 0.76 8.00 1.94
C ILE A 334 1.68 7.15 2.80
N VAL A 335 2.88 7.67 3.00
CA VAL A 335 3.88 7.13 3.91
C VAL A 335 4.11 8.13 5.05
N SER A 336 4.08 7.64 6.28
CA SER A 336 4.47 8.42 7.46
C SER A 336 5.50 7.64 8.27
N ALA A 337 6.55 8.33 8.73
CA ALA A 337 7.47 7.76 9.71
C ALA A 337 6.91 7.71 11.14
N ARG A 338 5.74 8.31 11.39
CA ARG A 338 5.13 8.39 12.73
C ARG A 338 3.74 7.77 12.78
N SER A 339 2.75 8.41 12.16
CA SER A 339 1.38 7.92 12.18
C SER A 339 0.53 8.46 11.04
N ILE A 340 -0.49 7.70 10.64
CA ILE A 340 -1.56 8.18 9.76
C ILE A 340 -2.89 8.08 10.53
N ASN A 341 -3.55 9.22 10.68
CA ASN A 341 -4.77 9.36 11.47
C ASN A 341 -5.91 9.80 10.55
N LEU A 342 -6.82 8.87 10.27
CA LEU A 342 -8.03 9.06 9.48
C LEU A 342 -9.26 9.08 10.41
N GLY A 343 -10.37 9.61 9.93
CA GLY A 343 -11.60 9.60 10.73
C GLY A 343 -11.60 10.65 11.81
N LEU A 344 -11.03 11.82 11.52
CA LEU A 344 -11.00 12.93 12.46
C LEU A 344 -12.17 13.87 12.18
N GLY A 345 -12.76 14.42 13.23
CA GLY A 345 -13.81 15.44 13.17
C GLY A 345 -13.26 16.86 13.40
N THR A 346 -14.00 17.87 12.96
CA THR A 346 -13.55 19.28 12.99
C THR A 346 -14.01 20.08 14.20
N ASN A 347 -15.12 19.77 14.88
CA ASN A 347 -15.47 20.34 16.20
C ASN A 347 -16.71 19.73 16.87
N THR A 348 -16.73 19.87 18.21
CA THR A 348 -17.63 19.38 19.27
C THR A 348 -19.07 18.96 18.90
N CYS A 349 -19.26 17.65 18.76
CA CYS A 349 -20.52 17.01 19.15
C CYS A 349 -20.78 17.24 20.65
N SER A 350 -21.98 17.64 21.06
CA SER A 350 -22.37 17.75 22.47
C SER A 350 -22.51 16.35 23.07
N ALA A 351 -21.40 15.71 23.47
CA ALA A 351 -21.44 14.41 24.12
C ALA A 351 -20.59 14.44 25.40
N PRO A 352 -21.11 14.00 26.56
CA PRO A 352 -20.37 13.92 27.82
C PRO A 352 -19.10 13.03 27.76
N ASN A 353 -18.79 12.42 26.62
CA ASN A 353 -17.70 11.47 26.41
C ASN A 353 -16.62 11.94 25.41
N ILE A 354 -16.56 13.21 24.98
CA ILE A 354 -15.51 13.70 24.05
C ILE A 354 -14.11 13.41 24.62
N GLY A 355 -13.91 13.67 25.92
CA GLY A 355 -12.67 13.32 26.62
C GLY A 355 -12.39 11.83 26.51
N ALA A 356 -13.27 10.99 27.05
CA ALA A 356 -13.08 9.54 27.13
C ALA A 356 -13.03 8.78 25.78
N ASN A 357 -13.57 9.34 24.69
CA ASN A 357 -13.65 8.67 23.38
C ASN A 357 -12.76 9.27 22.30
N SER A 358 -12.06 10.38 22.56
CA SER A 358 -11.10 10.97 21.61
C SER A 358 -9.93 10.01 21.33
N LEU A 359 -9.34 10.15 20.14
CA LEU A 359 -8.08 9.46 19.84
C LEU A 359 -6.97 9.99 20.75
N THR A 360 -6.96 11.30 21.06
CA THR A 360 -6.01 11.88 22.04
C THR A 360 -6.07 11.14 23.38
N TYR A 361 -7.26 10.90 23.94
CA TYR A 361 -7.39 10.13 25.17
C TYR A 361 -6.89 8.70 25.03
N ARG A 362 -7.18 8.01 23.92
CA ARG A 362 -6.65 6.64 23.69
C ARG A 362 -5.14 6.60 23.61
N LEU A 363 -4.53 7.59 22.96
CA LEU A 363 -3.09 7.76 22.91
C LEU A 363 -2.51 8.13 24.28
N GLN A 364 -3.35 8.69 25.17
CA GLN A 364 -2.92 9.19 26.46
C GLN A 364 -3.16 8.27 27.67
N VAL A 365 -4.07 7.29 27.59
CA VAL A 365 -4.40 6.37 28.69
C VAL A 365 -3.28 5.36 28.91
N GLU A 366 -2.57 5.51 30.04
CA GLU A 366 -1.37 4.75 30.43
C GLU A 366 -1.54 3.23 30.27
N ASP A 367 -2.64 2.65 30.77
CA ASP A 367 -2.88 1.20 30.74
C ASP A 367 -2.97 0.61 29.32
N ARG A 368 -3.34 1.43 28.33
CA ARG A 368 -3.53 0.99 26.94
C ARG A 368 -2.34 1.31 26.04
N ARG A 369 -1.55 2.34 26.39
CA ARG A 369 -0.35 2.74 25.62
C ARG A 369 0.61 1.58 25.42
N LYS A 370 0.76 0.70 26.43
CA LYS A 370 1.67 -0.45 26.42
C LYS A 370 1.46 -1.42 25.24
N PHE A 371 0.31 -1.38 24.58
CA PHE A 371 -0.02 -2.27 23.47
C PHE A 371 0.33 -1.71 22.09
N TYR A 372 0.71 -0.43 21.95
CA TYR A 372 1.02 0.21 20.67
C TYR A 372 2.51 0.16 20.32
N PHE A 373 3.17 -0.98 20.58
CA PHE A 373 4.59 -1.14 20.31
C PHE A 373 4.90 -1.03 18.81
N THR A 374 5.99 -0.34 18.46
CA THR A 374 6.47 -0.21 17.07
C THR A 374 8.00 -0.32 17.04
N ARG A 375 8.55 -0.83 15.94
CA ARG A 375 10.00 -1.04 15.72
C ARG A 375 10.76 0.26 15.46
N GLY A 376 10.11 1.27 14.85
CA GLY A 376 10.72 2.57 14.57
C GLY A 376 11.16 3.31 15.85
N GLU A 377 12.16 4.21 15.77
CA GLU A 377 12.66 5.02 16.90
C GLU A 377 12.95 4.21 18.18
N PRO A 378 13.91 3.25 18.17
CA PRO A 378 14.15 2.33 19.29
C PRO A 378 14.61 3.02 20.58
N GLN A 379 15.04 4.28 20.50
CA GLN A 379 15.46 5.08 21.66
C GLN A 379 14.27 5.71 22.41
N LYS A 380 13.07 5.70 21.83
CA LYS A 380 11.86 6.24 22.45
C LYS A 380 11.03 5.11 23.05
N THR A 381 10.51 5.35 24.26
CA THR A 381 9.46 4.52 24.86
C THR A 381 8.18 4.59 24.02
N VAL A 382 7.30 3.59 24.16
CA VAL A 382 5.99 3.61 23.49
C VAL A 382 5.21 4.88 23.87
N GLN A 383 5.26 5.30 25.13
CA GLN A 383 4.62 6.53 25.59
C GLN A 383 5.12 7.77 24.84
N GLN A 384 6.44 7.96 24.72
CA GLN A 384 7.01 9.10 23.99
C GLN A 384 6.57 9.13 22.53
N LYS A 385 6.54 7.98 21.86
CA LYS A 385 6.08 7.88 20.46
C LYS A 385 4.61 8.29 20.29
N LEU A 386 3.75 7.92 21.25
CA LEU A 386 2.34 8.32 21.22
C LEU A 386 2.15 9.79 21.59
N ASP A 387 2.94 10.31 22.54
CA ASP A 387 2.93 11.73 22.90
C ASP A 387 3.40 12.61 21.71
N ASP A 388 4.33 12.12 20.89
CA ASP A 388 4.76 12.81 19.67
C ASP A 388 3.61 12.94 18.63
N ILE A 389 2.68 11.98 18.57
CA ILE A 389 1.48 12.11 17.72
C ILE A 389 0.55 13.19 18.24
N VAL A 390 0.38 13.26 19.57
CA VAL A 390 -0.42 14.31 20.22
C VAL A 390 0.24 15.68 20.06
N ALA A 391 1.58 15.75 20.13
CA ALA A 391 2.34 16.97 19.90
C ALA A 391 2.12 17.49 18.47
N ASP A 392 2.17 16.61 17.46
CA ASP A 392 1.86 16.99 16.07
C ASP A 392 0.43 17.52 15.93
N ALA A 393 -0.53 16.86 16.57
CA ALA A 393 -1.92 17.30 16.57
C ALA A 393 -2.06 18.72 17.14
N ASN A 394 -1.37 19.02 18.24
CA ASN A 394 -1.36 20.36 18.84
C ASN A 394 -0.76 21.42 17.90
N VAL A 395 0.30 21.09 17.15
CA VAL A 395 0.92 22.01 16.17
C VAL A 395 -0.08 22.41 15.07
N VAL A 396 -0.94 21.50 14.63
CA VAL A 396 -1.96 21.78 13.61
C VAL A 396 -3.26 22.37 14.19
N GLY A 397 -3.22 22.83 15.45
CA GLY A 397 -4.37 23.43 16.14
C GLY A 397 -5.42 22.42 16.62
N MET A 398 -5.12 21.12 16.56
CA MET A 398 -5.99 20.07 17.09
C MET A 398 -5.67 19.80 18.56
N ASN A 399 -6.27 20.60 19.45
CA ASN A 399 -6.18 20.37 20.89
C ASN A 399 -6.77 19.01 21.33
N SER A 400 -7.59 18.39 20.46
CA SER A 400 -8.08 17.01 20.62
C SER A 400 -8.35 16.37 19.26
N LEU A 401 -7.89 15.14 19.07
CA LEU A 401 -8.20 14.29 17.92
C LEU A 401 -9.60 13.70 18.12
N VAL A 402 -10.62 14.49 17.80
CA VAL A 402 -12.03 14.13 17.97
C VAL A 402 -12.46 13.18 16.86
N ASP A 403 -13.39 12.30 17.20
CA ASP A 403 -13.96 11.30 16.30
C ASP A 403 -14.74 11.93 15.14
N ALA A 404 -14.61 11.38 13.92
CA ALA A 404 -15.38 11.76 12.74
C ALA A 404 -16.91 11.65 12.91
N ALA A 405 -17.44 10.93 13.91
CA ALA A 405 -18.87 11.02 14.26
C ALA A 405 -19.32 12.45 14.58
N CYS A 406 -18.38 13.32 14.92
CA CYS A 406 -18.60 14.74 15.20
C CYS A 406 -18.37 15.62 13.97
N GLU A 407 -18.17 15.03 12.79
CA GLU A 407 -18.12 15.74 11.51
C GLU A 407 -19.54 15.80 10.89
N PRO A 408 -20.19 16.96 10.82
CA PRO A 408 -21.60 17.06 10.41
C PRO A 408 -21.85 16.67 8.96
N GLN A 409 -20.85 16.83 8.07
CA GLN A 409 -21.07 16.61 6.64
C GLN A 409 -21.02 15.13 6.24
N PHE A 410 -20.09 14.36 6.81
CA PHE A 410 -19.85 12.97 6.39
C PHE A 410 -19.97 11.96 7.54
N GLY A 411 -19.86 12.43 8.79
CA GLY A 411 -19.80 11.56 9.94
C GLY A 411 -18.68 10.53 9.81
N ARG A 412 -18.94 9.31 10.29
CA ARG A 412 -18.04 8.17 10.08
C ARG A 412 -18.19 7.54 8.70
N SER A 413 -19.24 7.79 7.94
CA SER A 413 -19.56 7.04 6.71
C SER A 413 -18.71 7.48 5.53
N VAL A 414 -17.45 7.03 5.49
CA VAL A 414 -16.47 7.35 4.45
C VAL A 414 -15.80 6.05 4.00
N SER A 415 -15.79 5.84 2.69
CA SER A 415 -15.02 4.78 2.04
C SER A 415 -13.81 5.38 1.35
N PHE A 416 -12.75 4.58 1.23
CA PHE A 416 -11.53 4.92 0.52
C PHE A 416 -11.32 3.92 -0.59
N ASP A 417 -10.97 4.41 -1.76
CA ASP A 417 -10.56 3.60 -2.91
C ASP A 417 -9.20 4.12 -3.39
N ARG A 418 -8.43 3.24 -4.05
CA ARG A 418 -7.14 3.60 -4.67
C ARG A 418 -6.16 4.24 -3.69
N LEU A 419 -6.09 3.68 -2.47
CA LEU A 419 -5.32 4.23 -1.36
C LEU A 419 -4.30 3.24 -0.80
N ILE A 420 -3.03 3.64 -0.73
CA ILE A 420 -2.02 2.93 0.07
C ILE A 420 -1.67 3.76 1.29
N LEU A 421 -1.65 3.11 2.45
CA LEU A 421 -1.20 3.69 3.71
C LEU A 421 -0.03 2.88 4.25
N ASN A 422 1.09 3.54 4.52
CA ASN A 422 2.24 2.94 5.20
C ASN A 422 2.71 3.81 6.37
N ALA A 423 2.59 3.30 7.59
CA ALA A 423 3.08 3.98 8.79
C ALA A 423 3.30 2.98 9.93
N PRO A 424 4.11 3.31 10.95
CA PRO A 424 4.19 2.47 12.15
C PRO A 424 2.80 2.28 12.78
N ILE A 425 2.00 3.35 12.80
CA ILE A 425 0.65 3.36 13.35
C ILE A 425 -0.34 3.96 12.35
N VAL A 426 -1.43 3.22 12.07
CA VAL A 426 -2.56 3.70 11.28
C VAL A 426 -3.82 3.62 12.12
N PHE A 427 -4.47 4.78 12.31
CA PHE A 427 -5.77 4.90 12.96
C PHE A 427 -6.84 5.31 11.96
N SER A 428 -8.01 4.67 12.03
CA SER A 428 -9.19 5.15 11.31
C SER A 428 -10.43 5.07 12.17
N ARG A 429 -11.19 6.16 12.23
CA ARG A 429 -12.55 6.17 12.84
C ARG A 429 -13.68 6.11 11.82
N TYR A 430 -13.38 6.13 10.53
CA TYR A 430 -14.40 6.02 9.49
C TYR A 430 -15.07 4.64 9.51
N GLN A 431 -16.12 4.46 8.74
CA GLN A 431 -16.92 3.25 8.60
C GLN A 431 -17.24 3.19 7.11
N GLY A 432 -16.73 2.17 6.42
CA GLY A 432 -16.81 2.09 4.97
C GLY A 432 -15.83 1.07 4.39
N GLY A 433 -15.87 0.95 3.07
CA GLY A 433 -14.91 0.15 2.33
C GLY A 433 -13.53 0.81 2.31
N PHE A 434 -12.50 0.00 2.30
CA PHE A 434 -11.12 0.36 2.03
C PHE A 434 -10.62 -0.51 0.89
N THR A 435 -10.58 0.05 -0.31
CA THR A 435 -10.00 -0.57 -1.49
C THR A 435 -8.58 -0.02 -1.69
N GLY A 436 -7.57 -0.84 -1.43
CA GLY A 436 -6.15 -0.46 -1.43
C GLY A 436 -5.31 -1.36 -0.54
N SER A 437 -4.26 -0.81 0.08
CA SER A 437 -3.44 -1.55 1.06
C SER A 437 -3.11 -0.75 2.31
N VAL A 438 -3.26 -1.37 3.48
CA VAL A 438 -2.77 -0.85 4.76
C VAL A 438 -1.54 -1.66 5.20
N ILE A 439 -0.40 -0.99 5.35
CA ILE A 439 0.87 -1.60 5.76
C ILE A 439 1.32 -0.92 7.05
N ALA A 440 1.15 -1.60 8.18
CA ALA A 440 1.42 -0.99 9.48
C ALA A 440 1.85 -1.98 10.56
N GLU A 441 2.63 -1.52 11.52
CA GLU A 441 2.89 -2.33 12.71
C GLU A 441 1.65 -2.40 13.61
N VAL A 442 0.94 -1.28 13.69
CA VAL A 442 -0.34 -1.15 14.39
C VAL A 442 -1.37 -0.57 13.45
N ALA A 443 -2.49 -1.26 13.31
CA ALA A 443 -3.66 -0.72 12.64
C ALA A 443 -4.89 -0.86 13.55
N LEU A 444 -5.54 0.25 13.85
CA LEU A 444 -6.78 0.26 14.63
C LEU A 444 -7.86 1.04 13.89
N MET A 445 -8.90 0.31 13.53
CA MET A 445 -10.02 0.77 12.71
C MET A 445 -11.29 0.81 13.58
N SER A 446 -12.31 1.55 13.16
CA SER A 446 -13.56 1.64 13.91
C SER A 446 -14.29 0.28 13.96
N LEU A 447 -15.10 0.06 14.99
CA LEU A 447 -15.88 -1.17 15.11
C LEU A 447 -17.14 -1.02 14.25
N ASN A 448 -17.18 -1.70 13.10
CA ASN A 448 -18.36 -2.04 12.29
C ASN A 448 -17.90 -2.87 11.07
N THR A 449 -18.70 -2.97 10.02
CA THR A 449 -18.34 -3.57 8.72
C THR A 449 -17.25 -2.78 8.00
N PHE A 450 -15.99 -2.90 8.42
CA PHE A 450 -14.86 -2.54 7.57
C PHE A 450 -14.67 -3.60 6.52
N VAL A 451 -14.76 -3.18 5.27
CA VAL A 451 -14.49 -4.02 4.12
C VAL A 451 -13.12 -3.67 3.60
N PHE A 452 -12.20 -4.63 3.54
CA PHE A 452 -10.86 -4.46 3.01
C PHE A 452 -10.71 -5.24 1.72
N GLN A 453 -10.30 -4.57 0.66
CA GLN A 453 -10.05 -5.15 -0.64
C GLN A 453 -8.76 -4.56 -1.20
N PHE A 454 -7.94 -5.34 -1.88
CA PHE A 454 -6.82 -4.83 -2.64
C PHE A 454 -7.33 -4.14 -3.90
N ASP A 455 -6.85 -2.93 -4.17
CA ASP A 455 -7.20 -2.20 -5.39
C ASP A 455 -6.28 -2.64 -6.54
N GLU A 456 -6.88 -3.18 -7.61
CA GLU A 456 -6.15 -3.67 -8.77
C GLU A 456 -5.41 -2.56 -9.54
N ILE A 457 -5.71 -1.29 -9.27
CA ILE A 457 -4.90 -0.18 -9.81
C ILE A 457 -3.43 -0.33 -9.41
N PHE A 458 -3.14 -0.83 -8.21
CA PHE A 458 -1.78 -1.02 -7.72
C PHE A 458 -1.07 -2.23 -8.34
N SER A 459 -1.76 -3.02 -9.16
CA SER A 459 -1.13 -4.04 -10.01
C SER A 459 -0.44 -3.43 -11.24
N SER A 460 -0.82 -2.21 -11.64
CA SER A 460 -0.33 -1.55 -12.85
C SER A 460 0.38 -0.22 -12.61
N GLN A 461 0.22 0.38 -11.42
CA GLN A 461 0.87 1.64 -11.05
C GLN A 461 2.12 1.42 -10.18
N PRO A 462 3.11 2.34 -10.23
CA PRO A 462 4.26 2.28 -9.33
C PRO A 462 3.80 2.38 -7.87
N VAL A 463 4.34 1.53 -7.00
CA VAL A 463 4.05 1.57 -5.57
C VAL A 463 5.28 1.94 -4.78
N LEU A 464 5.21 3.05 -4.06
CA LEU A 464 6.26 3.56 -3.17
C LEU A 464 7.68 3.48 -3.76
N PRO A 465 7.94 4.00 -4.98
CA PRO A 465 9.17 3.76 -5.73
C PRO A 465 10.45 4.28 -5.03
N LEU A 466 10.33 5.21 -4.07
CA LEU A 466 11.46 5.67 -3.26
C LEU A 466 11.88 4.67 -2.17
N LEU A 467 11.03 3.70 -1.83
CA LEU A 467 11.24 2.77 -0.73
C LEU A 467 11.62 1.38 -1.22
N ARG A 468 12.49 0.73 -0.44
CA ARG A 468 12.83 -0.67 -0.62
C ARG A 468 11.80 -1.52 0.13
N GLN A 469 11.66 -2.79 -0.25
CA GLN A 469 10.81 -3.74 0.49
C GLN A 469 11.17 -3.81 1.98
N GLU A 470 12.47 -3.74 2.32
CA GLU A 470 12.94 -3.68 3.73
C GLU A 470 12.51 -2.43 4.50
N ASP A 471 12.08 -1.37 3.80
CA ASP A 471 11.59 -0.16 4.44
C ASP A 471 10.13 -0.31 4.91
N TYR A 472 9.33 -1.21 4.30
CA TYR A 472 7.90 -1.31 4.59
C TYR A 472 7.31 -2.73 4.63
N LEU A 473 7.59 -3.58 3.63
CA LEU A 473 7.03 -4.93 3.51
C LEU A 473 7.97 -5.85 2.74
N MET A 474 8.62 -6.76 3.46
CA MET A 474 9.51 -7.77 2.88
C MET A 474 9.04 -9.18 3.26
N ILE A 475 8.95 -10.04 2.25
CA ILE A 475 8.65 -11.46 2.43
C ILE A 475 9.80 -12.26 1.82
N LYS A 476 10.39 -13.15 2.62
CA LYS A 476 11.39 -14.11 2.13
C LYS A 476 10.73 -15.47 2.08
N GLN A 477 10.83 -16.15 0.94
CA GLN A 477 10.32 -17.51 0.76
C GLN A 477 11.11 -18.50 1.62
#